data_AF-A0A7V9NZL4-F1
#
_entry.id   AF-A0A7V9NZL4-F1
#
_cell.length_a   1.000
_cell.length_b   1.000
_cell.length_c   1.000
_cell.angle_alpha   90.00
_cell.angle_beta   90.00
_cell.angle_gamma   90.00
#
_symmetry.space_group_name_H-M   'P 1'
#
loop_
_entity.id
_entity.type
_entity.pdbx_description
1 polymer ?
#
loop_
_entity_poly.entity_id
_entity_poly.type
_entity_poly.pdbx_seq_one_letter_code
_entity_poly.pdbx_strand_id
1 'polypeptide(L)'
;MTEKIKLGLTVLIPYGLICACSWYISYWSTFDINPFDYLGINDLIKGFIYPFAISALASIFVNIISTHSLIGAYNPETRTPSGLLANPKVQEWGKVIYVLLILVLTIFVDSETKWMVLPNLYSLGIVLYLLNNDKIKEYFPRYALRFMIISLCIAIPTASITFAKSNSLNVKHNLKYQYTFQKDISGDTLKVIGKLGDYIFLSTIDNKIKYAKSLDKMTYFEIFEKK
;
A
#
# COMPACT_ATOMS: atom_id res chain seq x y z
N MET A 1 16.36 19.99 -21.08
CA MET A 1 16.04 19.18 -19.88
C MET A 1 17.27 18.36 -19.53
N THR A 2 17.86 18.56 -18.34
CA THR A 2 19.12 17.94 -17.92
C THR A 2 19.00 16.41 -17.83
N GLU A 3 20.06 15.66 -18.14
CA GLU A 3 20.06 14.18 -18.09
C GLU A 3 19.57 13.61 -16.75
N LYS A 4 19.86 14.31 -15.65
CA LYS A 4 19.38 13.94 -14.30
C LYS A 4 17.85 13.93 -14.19
N ILE A 5 17.17 14.86 -14.85
CA ILE A 5 15.69 14.90 -14.87
C ILE A 5 15.15 13.72 -15.66
N LYS A 6 15.76 13.38 -16.80
CA LYS A 6 15.36 12.23 -17.60
C LYS A 6 15.50 10.94 -16.80
N LEU A 7 16.67 10.71 -16.18
CA LEU A 7 16.92 9.54 -15.35
C LEU A 7 15.92 9.44 -14.18
N GLY A 8 15.66 10.57 -13.50
CA GLY A 8 14.67 10.63 -12.43
C GLY A 8 13.27 10.22 -12.91
N LEU A 9 12.81 10.75 -14.04
CA LEU A 9 11.52 10.40 -14.63
C LEU A 9 11.46 8.93 -15.06
N THR A 10 12.55 8.39 -15.62
CA THR A 10 12.63 6.98 -16.03
C THR A 10 12.45 6.01 -14.87
N VAL A 11 12.82 6.39 -13.65
CA VAL A 11 12.65 5.54 -12.46
C VAL A 11 11.33 5.84 -11.74
N LEU A 12 10.99 7.13 -11.58
CA LEU A 12 9.83 7.55 -10.80
C LEU A 12 8.50 7.17 -11.47
N ILE A 13 8.41 7.23 -12.81
CA ILE A 13 7.17 6.91 -13.52
C ILE A 13 6.81 5.42 -13.37
N PRO A 14 7.68 4.44 -13.69
CA PRO A 14 7.36 3.03 -13.48
C PRO A 14 7.09 2.69 -12.02
N TYR A 15 7.85 3.27 -11.10
CA TYR A 15 7.64 3.08 -9.67
C TYR A 15 6.26 3.58 -9.22
N GLY A 16 5.86 4.75 -9.71
CA GLY A 16 4.55 5.30 -9.41
C GLY A 16 3.42 4.45 -9.97
N LEU A 17 3.57 3.96 -11.20
CA LEU A 17 2.61 3.02 -11.81
C LEU A 17 2.47 1.73 -10.99
N ILE A 18 3.57 1.14 -10.51
CA ILE A 18 3.53 -0.05 -9.65
C ILE A 18 2.70 0.23 -8.39
N CYS A 19 2.90 1.39 -7.74
CA CYS A 19 2.13 1.76 -6.56
C CYS A 19 0.64 1.95 -6.88
N ALA A 20 0.33 2.62 -7.99
CA ALA A 20 -1.04 2.86 -8.44
C ALA A 20 -1.77 1.53 -8.73
N CYS A 21 -1.16 0.68 -9.55
CA CYS A 21 -1.68 -0.65 -9.88
C CYS A 21 -1.87 -1.49 -8.62
N SER A 22 -0.90 -1.48 -7.71
CA SER A 22 -1.02 -2.22 -6.44
C SER A 22 -2.21 -1.74 -5.60
N TRP A 23 -2.42 -0.42 -5.53
CA TRP A 23 -3.57 0.16 -4.86
C TRP A 23 -4.89 -0.27 -5.52
N TYR A 24 -5.02 -0.09 -6.84
CA TYR A 24 -6.25 -0.40 -7.56
C TYR A 24 -6.58 -1.90 -7.50
N ILE A 25 -5.62 -2.78 -7.80
CA ILE A 25 -5.81 -4.24 -7.71
C ILE A 25 -6.26 -4.62 -6.29
N SER A 26 -5.57 -4.11 -5.26
CA SER A 26 -5.87 -4.47 -3.88
C SER A 26 -7.24 -3.97 -3.42
N TYR A 27 -7.66 -2.77 -3.83
CA TYR A 27 -8.97 -2.21 -3.48
C TYR A 27 -10.10 -2.96 -4.18
N TRP A 28 -10.02 -3.09 -5.51
CA TRP A 28 -11.12 -3.57 -6.35
C TRP A 28 -11.28 -5.09 -6.33
N SER A 29 -10.20 -5.84 -6.05
CA SER A 29 -10.28 -7.28 -5.80
C SER A 29 -11.16 -7.67 -4.60
N THR A 30 -11.42 -6.76 -3.67
CA THR A 30 -12.36 -7.01 -2.56
C THR A 30 -13.80 -7.18 -3.04
N PHE A 31 -14.10 -6.65 -4.22
CA PHE A 31 -15.42 -6.68 -4.87
C PHE A 31 -15.39 -7.50 -6.16
N ASP A 32 -14.34 -8.30 -6.41
CA ASP A 32 -14.21 -9.09 -7.64
C ASP A 32 -14.33 -8.26 -8.94
N ILE A 33 -13.92 -6.99 -8.89
CA ILE A 33 -13.90 -6.08 -10.04
C ILE A 33 -12.46 -5.97 -10.55
N ASN A 34 -12.26 -6.19 -11.84
CA ASN A 34 -10.99 -5.89 -12.50
C ASN A 34 -10.91 -4.39 -12.84
N PRO A 35 -10.05 -3.60 -12.18
CA PRO A 35 -10.03 -2.16 -12.39
C PRO A 35 -9.50 -1.75 -13.78
N PHE A 36 -8.69 -2.60 -14.42
CA PHE A 36 -8.05 -2.27 -15.70
C PHE A 36 -9.01 -2.27 -16.89
N ASP A 37 -10.19 -2.85 -16.74
CA ASP A 37 -11.23 -2.82 -17.78
C ASP A 37 -11.92 -1.45 -17.88
N TYR A 38 -11.72 -0.59 -16.88
CA TYR A 38 -12.41 0.70 -16.74
C TYR A 38 -11.48 1.91 -16.62
N LEU A 39 -10.19 1.69 -16.35
CA LEU A 39 -9.22 2.78 -16.14
C LEU A 39 -8.50 3.16 -17.43
N GLY A 40 -8.49 4.45 -17.74
CA GLY A 40 -7.52 5.00 -18.66
C GLY A 40 -6.14 5.19 -18.01
N ILE A 41 -5.09 5.35 -18.83
CA ILE A 41 -3.73 5.67 -18.35
C ILE A 41 -3.73 6.94 -17.49
N ASN A 42 -4.55 7.93 -17.86
CA ASN A 42 -4.67 9.18 -17.11
C ASN A 42 -5.26 8.97 -15.70
N ASP A 43 -6.14 8.00 -15.52
CA ASP A 43 -6.75 7.70 -14.22
C ASP A 43 -5.76 7.01 -13.29
N LEU A 44 -4.89 6.13 -13.85
CA LEU A 44 -3.80 5.51 -13.09
C LEU A 44 -2.86 6.58 -12.51
N ILE A 45 -2.51 7.60 -13.30
CA ILE A 45 -1.63 8.69 -12.84
C ILE A 45 -2.30 9.51 -11.73
N LYS A 46 -3.60 9.83 -11.86
CA LYS A 46 -4.34 10.60 -10.85
C LYS A 46 -4.53 9.79 -9.56
N GLY A 47 -4.89 8.52 -9.69
CA GLY A 47 -5.12 7.60 -8.59
C GLY A 47 -3.88 7.30 -7.77
N PHE A 48 -2.69 7.47 -8.35
CA PHE A 48 -1.41 7.30 -7.67
C PHE A 48 -1.09 8.38 -6.64
N ILE A 49 -1.43 9.65 -6.92
CA ILE A 49 -0.90 10.80 -6.17
C ILE A 49 -1.25 10.70 -4.68
N TYR A 50 -2.50 10.37 -4.36
CA TYR A 50 -2.98 10.36 -2.98
C TYR A 50 -2.41 9.18 -2.15
N PRO A 51 -2.53 7.91 -2.60
CA PRO A 51 -1.88 6.78 -1.91
C PRO A 51 -0.37 6.95 -1.78
N PHE A 52 0.29 7.48 -2.80
CA PHE A 52 1.73 7.74 -2.77
C PHE A 52 2.09 8.76 -1.71
N ALA A 53 1.42 9.92 -1.70
CA ALA A 53 1.73 10.99 -0.75
C ALA A 53 1.55 10.51 0.70
N ILE A 54 0.44 9.83 1.00
CA ILE A 54 0.18 9.30 2.36
C ILE A 54 1.19 8.22 2.72
N SER A 55 1.45 7.26 1.81
CA SER A 55 2.38 6.17 2.07
C SER A 55 3.81 6.68 2.24
N ALA A 56 4.21 7.68 1.46
CA ALA A 56 5.52 8.33 1.57
C ALA A 56 5.66 9.05 2.92
N LEU A 57 4.66 9.84 3.33
CA LEU A 57 4.66 10.53 4.62
C LEU A 57 4.71 9.54 5.79
N ALA A 58 3.86 8.50 5.77
CA ALA A 58 3.86 7.46 6.78
C ALA A 58 5.22 6.74 6.85
N SER A 59 5.80 6.41 5.70
CA SER A 59 7.10 5.74 5.63
C SER A 59 8.25 6.62 6.14
N ILE A 60 8.24 7.92 5.82
CA ILE A 60 9.22 8.88 6.36
C ILE A 60 9.10 8.93 7.88
N PHE A 61 7.87 9.02 8.42
CA PHE A 61 7.63 9.08 9.85
C PHE A 61 8.13 7.81 10.57
N VAL A 62 7.79 6.63 10.04
CA VAL A 62 8.27 5.34 10.56
C VAL A 62 9.79 5.25 10.50
N ASN A 63 10.41 5.74 9.43
CA ASN A 63 11.87 5.78 9.33
C ASN A 63 12.51 6.71 10.37
N ILE A 64 11.94 7.88 10.63
CA ILE A 64 12.43 8.81 11.66
C ILE A 64 12.35 8.15 13.04
N ILE A 65 11.22 7.53 13.37
CA ILE A 65 11.06 6.82 14.64
C ILE A 65 12.05 5.65 14.72
N SER A 66 12.11 4.83 13.67
CA SER A 66 12.98 3.64 13.65
C SER A 66 14.46 4.01 13.77
N THR A 67 14.88 5.09 13.11
CA THR A 67 16.26 5.59 13.21
C THR A 67 16.57 6.17 14.59
N HIS A 68 15.60 6.75 15.30
CA HIS A 68 15.84 7.24 16.67
C HIS A 68 15.75 6.13 17.72
N SER A 69 14.80 5.20 17.58
CA SER A 69 14.51 4.17 18.59
C SER A 69 15.32 2.88 18.42
N LEU A 70 15.54 2.43 17.17
CA LEU A 70 16.26 1.18 16.89
C LEU A 70 17.74 1.43 16.58
N ILE A 71 18.09 2.60 16.02
CA ILE A 71 19.47 2.97 15.69
C ILE A 71 20.13 3.79 16.82
N GLY A 72 19.49 3.86 18.01
CA GLY A 72 20.15 4.30 19.26
C GLY A 72 21.40 3.47 19.63
N ALA A 73 21.70 2.42 18.86
CA ALA A 73 22.88 1.57 18.94
C ALA A 73 23.85 1.72 17.75
N TYR A 74 23.82 2.80 16.97
CA TYR A 74 24.89 3.06 16.00
C TYR A 74 26.10 3.63 16.73
N ASN A 75 27.16 2.85 16.84
CA ASN A 75 28.43 3.37 17.34
C ASN A 75 29.10 4.19 16.21
N PRO A 76 29.24 5.52 16.35
CA PRO A 76 29.80 6.36 15.31
C PRO A 76 31.27 6.03 14.99
N GLU A 77 31.99 5.43 15.94
CA GLU A 77 33.41 5.07 15.80
C GLU A 77 33.59 3.79 14.99
N THR A 78 32.83 2.73 15.31
CA THR A 78 32.97 1.42 14.64
C THR A 78 32.12 1.31 13.38
N ARG A 79 31.17 2.23 13.16
CA ARG A 79 30.17 2.18 12.08
C ARG A 79 29.38 0.87 12.04
N THR A 80 29.32 0.16 13.16
CA THR A 80 28.58 -1.10 13.31
C THR A 80 27.37 -0.89 14.23
N PRO A 81 26.29 -1.65 14.02
CA PRO A 81 25.27 -1.81 15.04
C PRO A 81 25.90 -2.32 16.34
N SER A 82 25.51 -1.77 17.49
CA SER A 82 25.88 -2.24 18.83
C SER A 82 24.65 -2.88 19.52
N GLY A 83 24.85 -3.54 20.66
CA GLY A 83 23.76 -4.14 21.46
C GLY A 83 23.36 -5.57 21.05
N LEU A 84 22.25 -6.05 21.62
CA LEU A 84 21.77 -7.45 21.48
C LEU A 84 21.54 -7.84 20.00
N LEU A 85 21.09 -6.90 19.18
CA LEU A 85 20.84 -7.10 17.75
C LEU A 85 22.12 -7.23 16.92
N ALA A 86 23.30 -6.88 17.47
CA ALA A 86 24.59 -7.10 16.83
C ALA A 86 25.11 -8.53 17.00
N ASN A 87 24.53 -9.33 17.91
CA ASN A 87 24.95 -10.70 18.14
C ASN A 87 24.53 -11.61 16.95
N PRO A 88 25.48 -12.28 16.27
CA PRO A 88 25.16 -13.08 15.09
C PRO A 88 24.20 -14.24 15.41
N LYS A 89 24.29 -14.85 16.60
CA LYS A 89 23.35 -15.91 17.00
C LYS A 89 21.93 -15.36 17.14
N VAL A 90 21.77 -14.16 17.71
CA VAL A 90 20.46 -13.51 17.83
C VAL A 90 19.89 -13.17 16.45
N GLN A 91 20.73 -12.74 15.51
CA GLN A 91 20.31 -12.48 14.13
C GLN A 91 19.86 -13.77 13.42
N GLU A 92 20.59 -14.87 13.54
CA GLU A 92 20.20 -16.15 12.93
C GLU A 92 18.88 -16.68 13.51
N TRP A 93 18.73 -16.70 14.84
CA TRP A 93 17.46 -17.06 15.47
C TRP A 93 16.33 -16.09 15.11
N GLY A 94 16.63 -14.80 14.99
CA GLY A 94 15.70 -13.79 14.54
C GLY A 94 15.14 -14.07 13.14
N LYS A 95 15.98 -14.54 12.20
CA LYS A 95 15.52 -14.96 10.87
C LYS A 95 14.56 -16.16 10.96
N VAL A 96 14.89 -17.17 11.76
CA VAL A 96 14.03 -18.35 11.95
C VAL A 96 12.68 -17.94 12.55
N ILE A 97 12.69 -17.14 13.61
CA ILE A 97 11.47 -16.63 14.26
C ILE A 97 10.64 -15.81 13.27
N TYR A 98 11.27 -14.95 12.48
CA TYR A 98 10.61 -14.13 11.46
C TYR A 98 9.94 -14.99 10.38
N VAL A 99 10.61 -16.04 9.88
CA VAL A 99 10.02 -16.97 8.91
C VAL A 99 8.86 -17.76 9.53
N LEU A 100 9.03 -18.27 10.75
CA LEU A 100 7.96 -18.97 11.47
C LEU A 100 6.76 -18.06 11.70
N LEU A 101 6.98 -16.79 12.04
CA LEU A 101 5.91 -15.80 12.19
C LEU A 101 5.14 -15.61 10.88
N ILE A 102 5.83 -15.47 9.74
CA ILE A 102 5.18 -15.38 8.43
C ILE A 102 4.34 -16.63 8.14
N LEU A 103 4.88 -17.83 8.41
CA LEU A 103 4.17 -19.09 8.18
C LEU A 103 2.92 -19.19 9.07
N VAL A 104 3.05 -18.89 10.36
CA VAL A 104 1.93 -18.89 11.31
C VAL A 104 0.85 -17.92 10.85
N LEU A 105 1.22 -16.69 10.51
CA LEU A 105 0.23 -15.70 10.05
C LEU A 105 -0.40 -16.09 8.71
N THR A 106 0.38 -16.69 7.80
CA THR A 106 -0.13 -17.16 6.50
C THR A 106 -1.07 -18.37 6.63
N ILE A 107 -0.90 -19.21 7.65
CA ILE A 107 -1.76 -20.37 7.86
C ILE A 107 -3.00 -19.97 8.67
N PHE A 108 -2.81 -19.32 9.82
CA PHE A 108 -3.85 -19.22 10.85
C PHE A 108 -4.67 -17.93 10.84
N VAL A 109 -4.20 -16.85 10.21
CA VAL A 109 -4.96 -15.58 10.17
C VAL A 109 -6.07 -15.65 9.11
N ASP A 110 -7.18 -14.95 9.32
CA ASP A 110 -8.23 -14.85 8.31
C ASP A 110 -7.73 -14.16 7.02
N SER A 111 -8.41 -14.42 5.91
CA SER A 111 -7.99 -13.88 4.61
C SER A 111 -7.90 -12.36 4.58
N GLU A 112 -8.74 -11.65 5.33
CA GLU A 112 -8.83 -10.19 5.27
C GLU A 112 -7.69 -9.53 6.04
N THR A 113 -7.43 -10.00 7.26
CA THR A 113 -6.33 -9.52 8.11
C THR A 113 -4.97 -9.88 7.51
N LYS A 114 -4.85 -11.02 6.82
CA LYS A 114 -3.63 -11.41 6.08
C LYS A 114 -3.15 -10.32 5.14
N TRP A 115 -4.05 -9.70 4.38
CA TRP A 115 -3.70 -8.65 3.44
C TRP A 115 -3.23 -7.35 4.11
N MET A 116 -3.53 -7.14 5.39
CA MET A 116 -3.04 -6.00 6.15
C MET A 116 -1.65 -6.24 6.73
N VAL A 117 -1.34 -7.47 7.13
CA VAL A 117 -0.12 -7.79 7.88
C VAL A 117 0.99 -8.33 6.99
N LEU A 118 0.67 -9.26 6.09
CA LEU A 118 1.68 -9.97 5.29
C LEU A 118 2.51 -9.05 4.39
N PRO A 119 1.95 -8.07 3.65
CA PRO A 119 2.76 -7.18 2.83
C PRO A 119 3.84 -6.44 3.63
N ASN A 120 3.50 -6.01 4.85
CA ASN A 120 4.41 -5.30 5.75
C ASN A 120 5.48 -6.22 6.34
N LEU A 121 5.14 -7.49 6.59
CA LEU A 121 6.15 -8.46 6.99
C LEU A 121 7.09 -8.78 5.84
N TYR A 122 6.58 -9.11 4.65
CA TYR A 122 7.42 -9.39 3.48
C TYR A 122 8.32 -8.20 3.13
N SER A 123 7.83 -6.96 3.22
CA SER A 123 8.65 -5.78 2.97
C SER A 123 9.84 -5.70 3.92
N LEU A 124 9.65 -5.99 5.21
CA LEU A 124 10.75 -6.02 6.18
C LEU A 124 11.85 -7.01 5.77
N GLY A 125 11.49 -8.20 5.31
CA GLY A 125 12.44 -9.23 4.86
C GLY A 125 13.24 -8.77 3.64
N ILE A 126 12.57 -8.16 2.67
CA ILE A 126 13.22 -7.60 1.47
C ILE A 126 14.15 -6.44 1.87
N VAL A 127 13.72 -5.55 2.77
CA VAL A 127 14.56 -4.45 3.28
C VAL A 127 15.83 -5.00 3.92
N LEU A 128 15.70 -5.97 4.85
CA LEU A 128 16.85 -6.57 5.53
C LEU A 128 17.78 -7.31 4.56
N TYR A 129 17.24 -8.00 3.56
CA TYR A 129 18.02 -8.64 2.52
C TYR A 129 18.82 -7.63 1.70
N LEU A 130 18.18 -6.57 1.19
CA LEU A 130 18.82 -5.56 0.36
C LEU A 130 19.82 -4.68 1.13
N LEU A 131 19.57 -4.42 2.41
CA LEU A 131 20.50 -3.67 3.28
C LEU A 131 21.88 -4.33 3.40
N ASN A 132 21.91 -5.66 3.29
CA ASN A 132 23.11 -6.48 3.41
C ASN A 132 23.73 -6.84 2.06
N ASN A 133 23.12 -6.45 0.93
CA ASN A 133 23.64 -6.71 -0.40
C ASN A 133 24.88 -5.84 -0.71
N ASP A 134 25.95 -6.47 -1.19
CA ASP A 134 27.24 -5.78 -1.39
C ASP A 134 27.21 -4.72 -2.50
N LYS A 135 26.47 -4.96 -3.60
CA LYS A 135 26.30 -3.94 -4.65
C LYS A 135 25.56 -2.70 -4.11
N ILE A 136 24.54 -2.90 -3.28
CA ILE A 136 23.80 -1.78 -2.69
C ILE A 136 24.67 -1.03 -1.67
N LYS A 137 25.55 -1.72 -0.93
CA LYS A 137 26.53 -1.08 -0.05
C LYS A 137 27.53 -0.21 -0.82
N GLU A 138 27.93 -0.64 -2.03
CA GLU A 138 28.83 0.12 -2.91
C GLU A 138 28.19 1.45 -3.33
N TYR A 139 26.94 1.44 -3.78
CA TYR A 139 26.22 2.67 -4.16
C TYR A 139 25.84 3.55 -2.96
N PHE A 140 25.48 2.94 -1.83
CA PHE A 140 25.05 3.66 -0.61
C PHE A 140 25.87 3.20 0.60
N PRO A 141 27.09 3.74 0.81
CA PRO A 141 27.98 3.29 1.90
C PRO A 141 27.41 3.60 3.29
N ARG A 142 26.72 4.73 3.45
CA ARG A 142 26.12 5.14 4.72
C ARG A 142 24.88 4.31 5.03
N TYR A 143 24.93 3.53 6.11
CA TYR A 143 23.84 2.63 6.53
C TYR A 143 22.49 3.35 6.65
N ALA A 144 22.45 4.52 7.32
CA ALA A 144 21.21 5.27 7.53
C ALA A 144 20.55 5.72 6.20
N LEU A 145 21.35 6.22 5.25
CA LEU A 145 20.86 6.63 3.93
C LEU A 145 20.38 5.41 3.14
N ARG A 146 21.15 4.31 3.16
CA ARG A 146 20.80 3.05 2.52
C ARG A 146 19.48 2.50 3.07
N PHE A 147 19.35 2.44 4.39
CA PHE A 147 18.12 2.04 5.08
C PHE A 147 16.94 2.87 4.65
N MET A 148 17.05 4.20 4.72
CA MET A 148 15.99 5.12 4.35
C MET A 148 15.53 4.96 2.90
N ILE A 149 16.47 4.86 1.95
CA ILE A 149 16.13 4.72 0.52
C ILE A 149 15.44 3.38 0.27
N ILE A 150 16.04 2.28 0.74
CA ILE A 150 15.50 0.93 0.52
C ILE A 150 14.13 0.79 1.19
N SER A 151 13.99 1.27 2.44
CA SER A 151 12.74 1.18 3.17
C SER A 151 11.65 2.00 2.49
N LEU A 152 11.94 3.22 2.01
CA LEU A 152 10.96 4.01 1.25
C LEU A 152 10.54 3.33 -0.06
N CYS A 153 11.51 2.78 -0.80
CA CYS A 153 11.25 2.08 -2.06
C CYS A 153 10.37 0.84 -1.90
N ILE A 154 10.36 0.21 -0.72
CA ILE A 154 9.56 -1.00 -0.47
C ILE A 154 8.28 -0.66 0.28
N ALA A 155 8.34 0.25 1.27
CA ALA A 155 7.22 0.56 2.13
C ALA A 155 6.07 1.26 1.40
N ILE A 156 6.35 2.10 0.40
CA ILE A 156 5.30 2.83 -0.31
C ILE A 156 4.35 1.89 -1.08
N PRO A 157 4.81 0.95 -1.93
CA PRO A 157 3.90 0.02 -2.60
C PRO A 157 3.20 -0.90 -1.61
N THR A 158 3.84 -1.36 -0.53
CA THR A 158 3.19 -2.23 0.46
C THR A 158 2.15 -1.50 1.31
N ALA A 159 2.41 -0.24 1.67
CA ALA A 159 1.45 0.62 2.34
C ALA A 159 0.26 0.93 1.42
N SER A 160 0.49 1.11 0.11
CA SER A 160 -0.57 1.30 -0.88
C SER A 160 -1.54 0.11 -0.92
N ILE A 161 -1.01 -1.13 -0.90
CA ILE A 161 -1.82 -2.36 -0.80
C ILE A 161 -2.61 -2.39 0.51
N THR A 162 -1.91 -2.19 1.64
CA THR A 162 -2.51 -2.28 2.98
C THR A 162 -3.66 -1.26 3.14
N PHE A 163 -3.43 -0.01 2.72
CA PHE A 163 -4.41 1.06 2.81
C PHE A 163 -5.59 0.85 1.86
N ALA A 164 -5.32 0.42 0.61
CA ALA A 164 -6.35 0.04 -0.34
C ALA A 164 -7.25 -1.07 0.23
N LYS A 165 -6.64 -2.13 0.77
CA LYS A 165 -7.41 -3.25 1.33
C LYS A 165 -8.24 -2.82 2.52
N SER A 166 -7.64 -2.11 3.48
CA SER A 166 -8.35 -1.58 4.66
C SER A 166 -9.56 -0.74 4.26
N ASN A 167 -9.39 0.19 3.32
CA ASN A 167 -10.51 1.01 2.83
C ASN A 167 -11.60 0.17 2.15
N SER A 168 -11.23 -0.77 1.29
CA SER A 168 -12.20 -1.63 0.61
C SER A 168 -12.98 -2.52 1.58
N LEU A 169 -12.34 -3.01 2.64
CA LEU A 169 -12.98 -3.82 3.69
C LEU A 169 -13.92 -2.98 4.55
N ASN A 170 -13.54 -1.74 4.88
CA ASN A 170 -14.43 -0.81 5.57
C ASN A 170 -15.71 -0.54 4.77
N VAL A 171 -15.60 -0.45 3.44
CA VAL A 171 -16.75 -0.32 2.54
C VAL A 171 -17.55 -1.64 2.49
N LYS A 172 -16.89 -2.79 2.33
CA LYS A 172 -17.53 -4.12 2.26
C LYS A 172 -18.32 -4.44 3.54
N HIS A 173 -17.75 -4.17 4.71
CA HIS A 173 -18.37 -4.42 6.01
C HIS A 173 -19.31 -3.33 6.49
N ASN A 174 -19.62 -2.34 5.64
CA ASN A 174 -20.52 -1.24 5.96
C ASN A 174 -20.05 -0.39 7.18
N LEU A 175 -18.73 -0.36 7.44
CA LEU A 175 -18.14 0.42 8.53
C LEU A 175 -17.98 1.89 8.14
N LYS A 176 -17.50 2.16 6.92
CA LYS A 176 -17.37 3.51 6.37
C LYS A 176 -17.63 3.47 4.87
N TYR A 177 -18.72 4.11 4.44
CA TYR A 177 -19.10 4.12 3.03
C TYR A 177 -19.97 5.33 2.69
N GLN A 178 -19.98 5.66 1.41
CA GLN A 178 -20.91 6.62 0.83
C GLN A 178 -22.12 5.87 0.28
N TYR A 179 -23.30 6.48 0.31
CA TYR A 179 -24.51 5.90 -0.24
C TYR A 179 -25.31 6.93 -1.03
N THR A 180 -26.26 6.43 -1.82
CA THR A 180 -27.11 7.22 -2.68
C THR A 180 -28.50 6.61 -2.78
N PHE A 181 -29.48 7.45 -3.09
CA PHE A 181 -30.85 7.04 -3.33
C PHE A 181 -31.13 7.13 -4.82
N GLN A 182 -31.41 6.00 -5.45
CA GLN A 182 -31.81 5.98 -6.85
C GLN A 182 -33.31 5.73 -6.96
N LYS A 183 -34.06 6.82 -7.12
CA LYS A 183 -35.53 6.81 -7.20
C LYS A 183 -36.05 5.95 -8.36
N ASP A 184 -35.30 5.87 -9.47
CA ASP A 184 -35.71 5.18 -10.70
C ASP A 184 -35.49 3.66 -10.73
N ILE A 185 -34.67 3.09 -9.83
CA ILE A 185 -34.16 1.72 -10.02
C ILE A 185 -34.64 0.73 -8.94
N SER A 186 -35.02 1.20 -7.74
CA SER A 186 -35.59 0.30 -6.71
C SER A 186 -36.18 0.98 -5.48
N GLY A 187 -35.93 2.28 -5.27
CA GLY A 187 -36.18 2.89 -3.95
C GLY A 187 -35.21 2.40 -2.87
N ASP A 188 -34.30 1.47 -3.20
CA ASP A 188 -33.28 0.96 -2.28
C ASP A 188 -32.13 1.95 -2.13
N THR A 189 -31.60 2.04 -0.91
CA THR A 189 -30.33 2.70 -0.62
C THR A 189 -29.18 1.89 -1.22
N LEU A 190 -28.44 2.49 -2.15
CA LEU A 190 -27.26 1.87 -2.76
C LEU A 190 -25.98 2.42 -2.14
N LYS A 191 -25.06 1.52 -1.81
CA LYS A 191 -23.71 1.82 -1.35
C LYS A 191 -22.80 2.08 -2.54
N VAL A 192 -22.11 3.21 -2.51
CA VAL A 192 -21.07 3.58 -3.46
C VAL A 192 -19.79 2.83 -3.11
N ILE A 193 -19.34 1.97 -4.01
CA ILE A 193 -18.04 1.28 -3.88
C ILE A 193 -16.91 2.24 -4.25
N GLY A 194 -17.07 2.99 -5.33
CA GLY A 194 -16.07 3.92 -5.83
C GLY A 194 -16.28 4.27 -7.29
N LYS A 195 -15.31 5.00 -7.86
CA LYS A 195 -15.27 5.42 -9.26
C LYS A 195 -14.03 4.85 -9.96
N LEU A 196 -14.21 4.34 -11.18
CA LEU A 196 -13.14 3.96 -12.10
C LEU A 196 -13.42 4.59 -13.47
N GLY A 197 -12.49 5.41 -13.96
CA GLY A 197 -12.70 6.14 -15.22
C GLY A 197 -14.02 6.90 -15.20
N ASP A 198 -14.89 6.60 -16.17
CA ASP A 198 -16.23 7.22 -16.29
C ASP A 198 -17.35 6.44 -15.62
N TYR A 199 -17.02 5.38 -14.87
CA TYR A 199 -17.97 4.47 -14.24
C TYR A 199 -18.00 4.66 -12.72
N ILE A 200 -19.21 4.68 -12.17
CA ILE A 200 -19.45 4.54 -10.72
C ILE A 200 -19.96 3.13 -10.44
N PHE A 201 -19.37 2.48 -9.44
CA PHE A 201 -19.75 1.16 -8.99
C PHE A 201 -20.60 1.24 -7.73
N LEU A 202 -21.76 0.60 -7.78
CA LEU A 202 -22.73 0.58 -6.70
C LEU A 202 -23.02 -0.86 -6.28
N SER A 203 -23.15 -1.06 -4.97
CA SER A 203 -23.60 -2.29 -4.36
C SER A 203 -24.79 -2.05 -3.46
N THR A 204 -25.52 -3.11 -3.16
CA THR A 204 -26.43 -3.12 -2.03
C THR A 204 -25.70 -3.28 -0.71
N ILE A 205 -26.42 -3.14 0.40
CA ILE A 205 -25.88 -3.33 1.76
C ILE A 205 -25.41 -4.79 1.97
N ASP A 206 -26.03 -5.77 1.29
CA ASP A 206 -25.62 -7.19 1.26
C ASP A 206 -24.46 -7.47 0.28
N ASN A 207 -23.75 -6.43 -0.19
CA ASN A 207 -22.58 -6.53 -1.06
C ASN A 207 -22.83 -7.14 -2.44
N LYS A 208 -24.09 -7.24 -2.89
CA LYS A 208 -24.36 -7.60 -4.29
C LYS A 208 -24.09 -6.38 -5.18
N ILE A 209 -23.14 -6.54 -6.09
CA ILE A 209 -22.80 -5.50 -7.06
C ILE A 209 -23.96 -5.43 -8.04
N LYS A 210 -24.67 -4.30 -8.06
CA LYS A 210 -25.83 -4.14 -8.93
C LYS A 210 -25.50 -3.31 -10.17
N TYR A 211 -24.59 -2.33 -10.11
CA TYR A 211 -24.44 -1.37 -11.21
C TYR A 211 -23.00 -0.89 -11.42
N ALA A 212 -22.58 -0.85 -12.69
CA ALA A 212 -21.56 0.04 -13.23
C ALA A 212 -22.25 0.99 -14.20
N LYS A 213 -22.48 2.25 -13.79
CA LYS A 213 -23.20 3.22 -14.63
C LYS A 213 -22.27 4.35 -15.03
N SER A 214 -22.28 4.64 -16.33
CA SER A 214 -21.55 5.77 -16.93
C SER A 214 -22.09 7.07 -16.33
N LEU A 215 -21.18 7.95 -15.91
CA LEU A 215 -21.51 9.27 -15.36
C LEU A 215 -22.44 10.08 -16.28
N ASP A 216 -22.20 10.03 -17.59
CA ASP A 216 -22.99 10.76 -18.60
C ASP A 216 -24.47 10.36 -18.65
N LYS A 217 -24.82 9.20 -18.08
CA LYS A 217 -26.19 8.68 -18.05
C LYS A 217 -26.87 8.86 -16.67
N MET A 218 -26.22 9.55 -15.74
CA MET A 218 -26.77 9.83 -14.41
C MET A 218 -27.36 11.25 -14.35
N THR A 219 -28.68 11.33 -14.17
CA THR A 219 -29.42 12.61 -14.20
C THR A 219 -29.36 13.37 -12.88
N TYR A 220 -29.44 12.68 -11.73
CA TYR A 220 -29.29 13.27 -10.39
C TYR A 220 -28.78 12.23 -9.39
N PHE A 221 -27.70 12.54 -8.66
CA PHE A 221 -27.15 11.72 -7.58
C PHE A 221 -26.83 12.61 -6.39
N GLU A 222 -27.49 12.38 -5.26
CA GLU A 222 -27.03 12.88 -3.96
C GLU A 222 -26.21 11.77 -3.30
N ILE A 223 -24.98 12.11 -2.90
CA ILE A 223 -24.07 11.22 -2.21
C ILE A 223 -24.03 11.65 -0.75
N PHE A 224 -24.41 10.72 0.13
CA PHE A 224 -24.36 10.91 1.57
C PHE A 224 -23.21 10.09 2.15
N GLU A 225 -22.49 10.63 3.14
CA GLU A 225 -21.44 9.91 3.85
C GLU A 225 -21.97 9.36 5.16
N LYS A 226 -21.79 8.06 5.39
CA LYS A 226 -22.00 7.46 6.70
C LYS A 226 -20.65 7.41 7.43
N LYS A 227 -20.54 8.20 8.50
CA LYS A 227 -19.39 8.21 9.41
C LYS A 227 -19.40 7.01 10.34
#